data_AF-A0A2B4S040-F1
#
_entry.id   AF-A0A2B4S040-F1
#
_cell.length_a   1.000
_cell.length_b   1.000
_cell.length_c   1.000
_cell.angle_alpha   90.00
_cell.angle_beta   90.00
_cell.angle_gamma   90.00
#
_symmetry.space_group_name_H-M   'P 1'
#
loop_
_entity.id
_entity.type
_entity.pdbx_description
1 polymer ?
#
loop_
_entity_poly.entity_id
_entity_poly.type
_entity_poly.pdbx_seq_one_letter_code
_entity_poly.pdbx_strand_id
1 'polypeptide(L)'
;MANKTQMKYLEISASLLFLFLVSCAQECSQRLSLNDYRRENRILKSYQINYFEDALSPYTCADACLRDPRCRSFNFIRNQDSSDIKKCVINDVNKDEASSGAFKEDFGTDFYNVGYEALQKIFLTPSSSCTQD
;
A
#
# COMPACT_ATOMS: atom_id res chain seq x y z
N MET A 1 -34.98 -50.15 1.39
CA MET A 1 -35.05 -49.45 2.69
C MET A 1 -33.67 -48.90 3.00
N ALA A 2 -33.44 -47.60 2.77
CA ALA A 2 -32.16 -46.97 3.08
C ALA A 2 -32.03 -46.82 4.61
N ASN A 3 -30.88 -47.24 5.16
CA ASN A 3 -30.61 -47.24 6.59
C ASN A 3 -30.57 -45.79 7.11
N LYS A 4 -31.40 -45.47 8.11
CA LYS A 4 -31.62 -44.11 8.68
C LYS A 4 -30.32 -43.43 9.12
N THR A 5 -29.29 -44.23 9.43
CA THR A 5 -27.94 -43.76 9.77
C THR A 5 -27.15 -43.27 8.55
N GLN A 6 -27.24 -43.95 7.40
CA GLN A 6 -26.57 -43.54 6.15
C GLN A 6 -27.09 -42.20 5.63
N MET A 7 -28.40 -41.94 5.80
CA MET A 7 -29.03 -40.68 5.41
C MET A 7 -28.53 -39.48 6.23
N LYS A 8 -28.26 -39.69 7.53
CA LYS A 8 -27.70 -38.64 8.41
C LYS A 8 -26.25 -38.30 8.08
N TYR A 9 -25.43 -39.29 7.71
CA TYR A 9 -24.03 -39.05 7.30
C TYR A 9 -23.95 -38.27 5.98
N LEU A 10 -24.89 -38.50 5.06
CA LEU A 10 -24.96 -37.78 3.80
C LEU A 10 -25.33 -36.30 3.99
N GLU A 11 -26.25 -35.98 4.92
CA GLU A 11 -26.61 -34.58 5.22
C GLU A 11 -25.53 -33.81 5.98
N ILE A 12 -24.83 -34.48 6.90
CA ILE A 12 -23.71 -33.87 7.65
C ILE A 12 -22.53 -33.58 6.69
N SER A 13 -22.22 -34.50 5.78
CA SER A 13 -21.16 -34.31 4.80
C SER A 13 -21.50 -33.21 3.78
N ALA A 14 -22.74 -33.14 3.31
CA ALA A 14 -23.20 -32.06 2.43
C ALA A 14 -23.13 -30.69 3.14
N SER A 15 -23.50 -30.61 4.42
CA SER A 15 -23.44 -29.37 5.21
C SER A 15 -22.00 -28.89 5.45
N LEU A 16 -21.07 -29.81 5.72
CA LEU A 16 -19.64 -29.50 5.85
C LEU A 16 -19.04 -29.07 4.50
N LEU A 17 -19.40 -29.72 3.39
CA LEU A 17 -19.00 -29.31 2.04
C LEU A 17 -19.53 -27.91 1.70
N PHE A 18 -20.78 -27.59 2.07
CA PHE A 18 -21.34 -26.25 1.90
C PHE A 18 -20.56 -25.21 2.73
N LEU A 19 -20.22 -25.52 3.99
CA LEU A 19 -19.41 -24.63 4.83
C LEU A 19 -18.00 -24.42 4.26
N PHE A 20 -17.34 -25.48 3.76
CA PHE A 20 -16.04 -25.37 3.09
C PHE A 20 -16.10 -24.55 1.79
N LEU A 21 -17.16 -24.72 0.98
CA LEU A 21 -17.36 -23.94 -0.25
C LEU A 21 -17.65 -22.46 0.05
N VAL A 22 -18.38 -22.16 1.14
CA VAL A 22 -18.63 -20.78 1.60
C VAL A 22 -17.35 -20.12 2.12
N SER A 23 -16.41 -20.87 2.72
CA SER A 23 -15.11 -20.33 3.16
C SER A 23 -14.11 -20.11 2.02
N CYS A 24 -14.26 -20.78 0.87
CA CYS A 24 -13.43 -20.52 -0.31
C CYS A 24 -13.91 -19.32 -1.15
N ALA A 25 -15.11 -18.80 -0.88
CA ALA A 25 -15.54 -17.52 -1.38
C ALA A 25 -15.13 -16.42 -0.39
N GLN A 26 -14.29 -15.49 -0.84
CA GLN A 26 -14.11 -14.16 -0.23
C GLN A 26 -13.11 -14.01 0.93
N GLU A 27 -11.84 -14.34 0.68
CA GLU A 27 -10.78 -13.43 1.12
C GLU A 27 -10.56 -12.39 0.03
N CYS A 28 -11.42 -11.37 -0.01
CA CYS A 28 -11.11 -10.15 -0.76
C CYS A 28 -9.87 -9.53 -0.12
N SER A 29 -8.67 -9.81 -0.65
CA SER A 29 -7.49 -9.01 -0.31
C SER A 29 -7.82 -7.56 -0.64
N GLN A 30 -7.96 -6.74 0.40
CA GLN A 30 -8.19 -5.31 0.23
C GLN A 30 -7.07 -4.75 -0.65
N ARG A 31 -7.46 -4.05 -1.73
CA ARG A 31 -6.49 -3.44 -2.64
C ARG A 31 -5.71 -2.38 -1.87
N LEU A 32 -4.41 -2.61 -1.71
CA LEU A 32 -3.49 -1.64 -1.12
C LEU A 32 -3.46 -0.37 -2.00
N SER A 33 -3.65 0.77 -1.36
CA SER A 33 -3.57 2.10 -1.97
C SER A 33 -2.31 2.82 -1.50
N LEU A 34 -1.77 3.69 -2.36
CA LEU A 34 -0.65 4.55 -1.98
C LEU A 34 -0.97 5.40 -0.74
N ASN A 35 -2.22 5.80 -0.58
CA ASN A 35 -2.66 6.61 0.56
C ASN A 35 -2.63 5.85 1.90
N ASP A 36 -2.64 4.52 1.90
CA ASP A 36 -2.55 3.74 3.14
C ASP A 36 -1.18 3.93 3.83
N TYR A 37 -0.18 4.36 3.06
CA TYR A 37 1.18 4.61 3.52
C TYR A 37 1.45 6.08 3.85
N ARG A 38 0.46 6.97 3.64
CA ARG A 38 0.60 8.41 3.81
C ARG A 38 0.64 8.78 5.30
N ARG A 39 1.47 9.76 5.62
CA ARG A 39 1.53 10.50 6.88
C ARG A 39 1.54 11.98 6.53
N GLU A 40 0.42 12.65 6.79
CA GLU A 40 0.24 14.06 6.43
C GLU A 40 1.11 14.98 7.27
N ASN A 41 1.59 16.08 6.67
CA ASN A 41 2.39 17.11 7.33
C ASN A 41 3.60 16.53 8.10
N ARG A 42 4.29 15.58 7.46
CA ARG A 42 5.46 14.89 8.01
C ARG A 42 6.56 14.83 6.97
N ILE A 43 7.79 15.02 7.44
CA ILE A 43 9.00 14.90 6.64
C ILE A 43 9.99 13.93 7.28
N LEU A 44 10.73 13.22 6.44
CA LEU A 44 11.91 12.47 6.86
C LEU A 44 13.16 13.19 6.33
N LYS A 45 14.04 13.65 7.23
CA LYS A 45 15.25 14.40 6.87
C LYS A 45 16.50 13.53 6.89
N SER A 46 17.53 13.95 6.17
CA SER A 46 18.90 13.38 6.18
C SER A 46 19.08 12.01 5.52
N TYR A 47 18.03 11.44 4.93
CA TYR A 47 18.07 10.14 4.23
C TYR A 47 17.79 10.25 2.74
N GLN A 48 17.84 11.46 2.18
CA GLN A 48 17.59 11.65 0.76
C GLN A 48 18.71 11.03 -0.08
N ILE A 49 18.32 10.25 -1.08
CA ILE A 49 19.23 9.75 -2.12
C ILE A 49 18.97 10.41 -3.47
N ASN A 50 17.79 10.97 -3.67
CA ASN A 50 17.44 11.70 -4.88
C ASN A 50 16.32 12.72 -4.59
N TYR A 51 16.20 13.76 -5.41
CA TYR A 51 15.07 14.66 -5.41
C TYR A 51 14.83 15.26 -6.79
N PHE A 52 13.61 15.70 -7.05
CA PHE A 52 13.27 16.45 -8.26
C PHE A 52 12.07 17.37 -8.01
N GLU A 53 12.00 18.44 -8.80
CA GLU A 53 10.92 19.43 -8.78
C GLU A 53 9.85 19.09 -9.83
N ASP A 54 8.80 19.91 -9.92
CA ASP A 54 7.68 19.74 -10.86
C ASP A 54 6.91 18.40 -10.71
N ALA A 55 6.88 17.86 -9.50
CA ALA A 55 6.12 16.66 -9.19
C ALA A 55 4.61 16.91 -9.27
N LEU A 56 3.93 16.39 -10.29
CA LEU A 56 2.49 16.66 -10.48
C LEU A 56 1.63 16.15 -9.31
N SER A 57 2.00 15.00 -8.75
CA SER A 57 1.30 14.36 -7.64
C SER A 57 2.21 13.41 -6.85
N PRO A 58 1.78 12.87 -5.70
CA PRO A 58 2.52 11.84 -4.97
C PRO A 58 2.82 10.57 -5.80
N TYR A 59 1.98 10.27 -6.80
CA TYR A 59 2.22 9.13 -7.71
C TYR A 59 3.46 9.32 -8.56
N THR A 60 3.85 10.56 -8.88
CA THR A 60 5.10 10.86 -9.57
C THR A 60 6.31 10.51 -8.68
N CYS A 61 6.24 10.78 -7.38
CA CYS A 61 7.28 10.35 -6.44
C CYS A 61 7.31 8.81 -6.31
N ALA A 62 6.15 8.16 -6.29
CA ALA A 62 6.05 6.71 -6.22
C ALA A 62 6.67 6.04 -7.47
N ASP A 63 6.42 6.56 -8.67
CA ASP A 63 7.06 6.08 -9.90
C ASP A 63 8.58 6.26 -9.86
N ALA A 64 9.09 7.40 -9.37
CA ALA A 64 10.53 7.60 -9.20
C ALA A 64 11.13 6.64 -8.16
N CYS A 65 10.42 6.40 -7.05
CA CYS A 65 10.81 5.44 -6.02
C CYS A 65 10.84 4.00 -6.58
N LEU A 66 9.89 3.63 -7.45
CA LEU A 66 9.88 2.35 -8.15
C LEU A 66 11.08 2.14 -9.09
N ARG A 67 11.66 3.23 -9.60
CA ARG A 67 12.81 3.17 -10.50
C ARG A 67 14.16 3.07 -9.76
N ASP A 68 14.17 3.26 -8.43
CA ASP A 68 15.37 3.11 -7.60
C ASP A 68 15.16 1.99 -6.55
N PRO A 69 15.80 0.82 -6.71
CA PRO A 69 15.68 -0.30 -5.76
C PRO A 69 16.11 0.03 -4.32
N ARG A 70 16.86 1.12 -4.12
CA ARG A 70 17.25 1.58 -2.78
C ARG A 70 16.14 2.35 -2.08
N CYS A 71 15.10 2.80 -2.81
CA CYS A 71 14.03 3.57 -2.22
C CYS A 71 13.25 2.77 -1.18
N ARG A 72 13.20 3.31 0.04
CA ARG A 72 12.43 2.75 1.17
C ARG A 72 11.29 3.66 1.63
N SER A 73 11.33 4.94 1.29
CA SER A 73 10.24 5.89 1.50
C SER A 73 10.41 7.13 0.61
N PHE A 74 9.39 7.99 0.55
CA PHE A 74 9.53 9.29 -0.12
C PHE A 74 8.70 10.39 0.57
N ASN A 75 9.06 11.65 0.29
CA ASN A 75 8.27 12.83 0.63
C ASN A 75 7.72 13.49 -0.64
N PHE A 76 6.46 13.93 -0.56
CA PHE A 76 5.83 14.83 -1.52
C PHE A 76 5.61 16.19 -0.86
N ILE A 77 6.34 17.20 -1.31
CA ILE A 77 6.36 18.55 -0.75
C ILE A 77 5.54 19.45 -1.66
N ARG A 78 4.51 20.07 -1.10
CA ARG A 78 3.75 21.15 -1.72
C ARG A 78 4.41 22.45 -1.25
N ASN A 79 5.18 23.13 -2.11
CA ASN A 79 5.70 24.44 -1.73
C ASN A 79 4.51 25.35 -1.40
N GLN A 80 4.59 26.03 -0.27
CA GLN A 80 3.58 27.01 0.15
C GLN A 80 3.83 28.39 -0.49
N ASP A 81 4.95 28.54 -1.19
CA ASP A 81 5.34 29.77 -1.88
C ASP A 81 4.70 29.84 -3.27
N SER A 82 4.61 31.06 -3.81
CA SER A 82 3.85 31.44 -5.02
C SER A 82 4.22 30.74 -6.34
N SER A 83 5.20 29.83 -6.34
CA SER A 83 5.65 29.14 -7.55
C SER A 83 4.85 27.88 -7.88
N ASP A 84 3.97 27.38 -6.99
CA ASP A 84 3.22 26.12 -7.13
C ASP A 84 4.09 24.87 -7.45
N ILE A 85 5.42 25.00 -7.37
CA ILE A 85 6.37 23.93 -7.66
C ILE A 85 6.27 22.90 -6.55
N LYS A 86 5.96 21.66 -6.93
CA LYS A 86 5.91 20.51 -6.03
C LYS A 86 7.19 19.71 -6.15
N LYS A 87 7.71 19.20 -5.04
CA LYS A 87 8.99 18.49 -4.99
C LYS A 87 8.80 17.08 -4.46
N CYS A 88 9.53 16.13 -5.06
CA CYS A 88 9.71 14.80 -4.52
C CYS A 88 11.10 14.67 -3.88
N VAL A 89 11.17 14.00 -2.74
CA VAL A 89 12.42 13.56 -2.11
C VAL A 89 12.34 12.06 -1.90
N ILE A 90 13.31 11.31 -2.44
CA ILE A 90 13.41 9.85 -2.37
C ILE A 90 14.39 9.51 -1.27
N ASN A 91 14.00 8.62 -0.34
CA ASN A 91 14.82 8.24 0.80
C ASN A 91 15.19 6.75 0.76
N ASP A 92 16.39 6.42 1.25
CA ASP A 92 16.90 5.04 1.33
C ASP A 92 16.58 4.32 2.64
N VAL A 93 15.86 4.98 3.56
CA VAL A 93 15.33 4.36 4.78
C VAL A 93 13.82 4.60 4.91
N ASN A 94 13.17 3.74 5.67
CA ASN A 94 11.78 3.93 6.08
C ASN A 94 11.70 4.65 7.45
N LYS A 95 10.49 4.91 7.93
CA LYS A 95 10.28 5.58 9.23
C LYS A 95 10.90 4.80 10.40
N ASP A 96 10.82 3.48 10.36
CA ASP A 96 11.17 2.61 11.49
C ASP A 96 12.69 2.42 11.63
N GLU A 97 13.42 2.61 10.53
CA GLU A 97 14.89 2.61 10.47
C GLU A 97 15.52 3.98 10.73
N ALA A 98 14.72 5.06 10.66
CA ALA A 98 15.22 6.41 10.80
C ALA A 98 15.72 6.70 12.22
N SER A 99 16.79 7.49 12.31
CA SER A 99 17.30 7.99 13.59
C SER A 99 16.25 8.81 14.33
N SER A 100 16.29 8.75 15.66
CA SER A 100 15.40 9.53 16.51
C SER A 100 15.45 11.01 16.13
N GLY A 101 14.28 11.60 15.94
CA GLY A 101 14.13 12.98 15.53
C GLY A 101 14.35 13.26 14.04
N ALA A 102 14.70 12.29 13.18
CA ALA A 102 14.76 12.54 11.73
C ALA A 102 13.35 12.71 11.11
N PHE A 103 12.37 12.02 11.68
CA PHE A 103 10.95 12.12 11.32
C PHE A 103 10.28 13.23 12.12
N LYS A 104 9.85 14.31 11.46
CA LYS A 104 9.33 15.53 12.11
C LYS A 104 8.04 16.02 11.45
N GLU A 105 7.34 16.89 12.15
CA GLU A 105 6.25 17.69 11.58
C GLU A 105 6.79 18.73 10.61
N ASP A 106 6.11 18.87 9.47
CA ASP A 106 6.45 19.82 8.41
C ASP A 106 5.21 20.08 7.56
N PHE A 107 4.62 21.27 7.70
CA PHE A 107 3.37 21.60 7.02
C PHE A 107 3.58 21.74 5.51
N GLY A 108 2.67 21.16 4.73
CA GLY A 108 2.80 21.15 3.27
C GLY A 108 3.55 19.94 2.73
N THR A 109 4.13 19.11 3.60
CA THR A 109 4.86 17.90 3.20
C THR A 109 4.12 16.64 3.64
N ASP A 110 3.92 15.70 2.73
CA ASP A 110 3.44 14.36 3.07
C ASP A 110 4.57 13.35 2.98
N PHE A 111 4.66 12.47 3.97
CA PHE A 111 5.57 11.33 3.99
C PHE A 111 4.84 10.06 3.61
N TYR A 112 5.44 9.24 2.76
CA TYR A 112 4.92 7.95 2.35
C TYR A 112 5.88 6.85 2.77
N ASN A 113 5.47 6.04 3.75
CA ASN A 113 6.29 4.95 4.31
C ASN A 113 6.24 3.70 3.42
N VAL A 114 6.64 3.84 2.16
CA VAL A 114 6.52 2.79 1.16
C VAL A 114 7.71 2.85 0.20
N GLY A 115 8.36 1.71 0.02
CA GLY A 115 9.53 1.56 -0.84
C GLY A 115 9.26 0.73 -2.09
N TYR A 116 10.32 0.46 -2.84
CA TYR A 116 10.32 -0.30 -4.10
C TYR A 116 9.43 -1.56 -4.07
N GLU A 117 9.66 -2.48 -3.12
CA GLU A 117 8.97 -3.79 -3.07
C GLU A 117 7.47 -3.67 -2.82
N ALA A 118 7.04 -2.75 -1.96
CA ALA A 118 5.64 -2.55 -1.64
C ALA A 118 4.91 -1.80 -2.77
N LEU A 119 5.57 -0.83 -3.39
CA LEU A 119 5.03 -0.14 -4.56
C LEU A 119 4.81 -1.09 -5.75
N GLN A 120 5.71 -2.06 -5.96
CA GLN A 120 5.51 -3.08 -6.99
C GLN A 120 4.18 -3.81 -6.80
N LYS A 121 3.85 -4.19 -5.55
CA LYS A 121 2.57 -4.84 -5.24
C LYS A 121 1.39 -3.93 -5.54
N ILE A 122 1.47 -2.65 -5.19
CA ILE A 122 0.39 -1.66 -5.42
C ILE A 122 0.12 -1.45 -6.92
N PHE A 123 1.17 -1.38 -7.75
CA PHE A 123 1.02 -1.05 -9.17
C PHE A 123 0.90 -2.26 -10.10
N LEU A 124 1.43 -3.43 -9.71
CA LEU A 124 1.45 -4.64 -10.53
C LEU A 124 0.33 -5.63 -10.19
N THR A 125 -0.39 -5.46 -9.06
CA THR A 125 -1.55 -6.31 -8.80
C THR A 125 -2.73 -5.87 -9.69
N PRO A 126 -3.19 -6.72 -10.63
CA PRO A 126 -4.38 -6.42 -11.38
C PRO A 126 -5.56 -6.33 -10.41
N SER A 127 -6.48 -5.40 -10.68
CA SER A 127 -7.81 -5.44 -10.07
C SER A 127 -8.52 -6.68 -10.60
N SER A 128 -8.28 -7.86 -10.02
CA SER A 128 -9.19 -8.97 -10.22
C SER A 128 -10.51 -8.54 -9.58
N SER A 129 -11.42 -8.08 -10.44
CA SER A 129 -12.77 -7.72 -10.08
C SER A 129 -13.41 -8.93 -9.40
N CYS A 130 -13.77 -8.77 -8.14
CA CYS A 130 -14.87 -9.54 -7.60
C CYS A 130 -16.14 -9.03 -8.30
N THR A 131 -16.37 -9.44 -9.53
CA THR A 131 -17.68 -9.34 -10.16
C THR A 131 -18.54 -10.41 -9.49
N GLN A 132 -19.40 -9.98 -8.57
CA GLN A 132 -20.55 -10.77 -8.19
C GLN A 132 -21.51 -10.70 -9.37
N ASP A 133 -21.57 -11.78 -10.18
CA ASP A 133 -22.74 -12.09 -11.00
C ASP A 133 -23.84 -12.69 -10.10
#